data_AF-A0A6H1KB14-F1
#
_entry.id   AF-A0A6H1KB14-F1
#
_cell.length_a   1.000
_cell.length_b   1.000
_cell.length_c   1.000
_cell.angle_alpha   90.00
_cell.angle_beta   90.00
_cell.angle_gamma   90.00
#
_symmetry.space_group_name_H-M   'P 1'
#
loop_
_entity.id
_entity.type
_entity.pdbx_description
1 polymer ?
#
loop_
_entity_poly.entity_id
_entity_poly.type
_entity_poly.pdbx_seq_one_letter_code
_entity_poly.pdbx_strand_id
1 'polypeptide(L)'
;MSVTLSGTQVPRNAVGAALTRVVPDKAAMLPLVETVLSWDLNRGSLPEVDVSLDLVKAFTAYGRVLEGELAAVCRRLPADSDLRCGPEATLSEAARRLYMPPPGCSERGAAHRAQNLARLIQALLRGTGSAAPAPADEGTV
;
A
#
# COMPACT_ATOMS: atom_id res chain seq x y z
N MET A 1 -13.32 -31.72 8.37
CA MET A 1 -12.54 -31.38 9.57
C MET A 1 -12.23 -29.90 9.48
N SER A 2 -12.86 -29.09 10.34
CA SER A 2 -12.84 -27.64 10.27
C SER A 2 -11.80 -27.10 11.26
N VAL A 3 -10.97 -26.15 10.81
CA VAL A 3 -10.12 -25.34 11.68
C VAL A 3 -10.59 -23.91 11.56
N THR A 4 -11.08 -23.37 12.67
CA THR A 4 -11.47 -21.98 12.83
C THR A 4 -10.27 -21.21 13.36
N LEU A 5 -9.79 -20.22 12.62
CA LEU A 5 -8.80 -19.25 13.08
C LEU A 5 -9.37 -17.85 12.81
N SER A 6 -9.64 -17.13 13.90
CA SER A 6 -10.12 -15.74 13.89
C SER A 6 -9.13 -14.81 13.20
N GLY A 7 -9.66 -13.95 12.32
CA GLY A 7 -9.04 -12.67 11.98
C GLY A 7 -8.66 -12.50 10.51
N THR A 8 -9.65 -12.20 9.67
CA THR A 8 -9.53 -11.71 8.27
C THR A 8 -8.75 -12.60 7.31
N GLN A 9 -9.32 -13.74 6.96
CA GLN A 9 -9.00 -14.43 5.71
C GLN A 9 -9.53 -13.57 4.56
N VAL A 10 -8.64 -12.86 3.85
CA VAL A 10 -9.01 -12.19 2.60
C VAL A 10 -9.32 -13.31 1.60
N PRO A 11 -10.58 -13.45 1.16
CA PRO A 11 -10.94 -14.58 0.34
C PRO A 11 -10.36 -14.34 -1.07
N ARG A 12 -9.77 -15.37 -1.69
CA ARG A 12 -9.01 -15.29 -2.96
C ARG A 12 -9.80 -14.62 -4.09
N ASN A 13 -11.12 -14.75 -4.06
CA ASN A 13 -12.09 -14.13 -4.95
C ASN A 13 -12.19 -12.59 -4.79
N ALA A 14 -12.00 -12.04 -3.58
CA ALA A 14 -11.95 -10.58 -3.36
C ALA A 14 -10.68 -9.96 -3.96
N VAL A 15 -9.55 -10.68 -3.90
CA VAL A 15 -8.31 -10.26 -4.57
C VAL A 15 -8.50 -10.27 -6.10
N GLY A 16 -9.09 -11.33 -6.65
CA GLY A 16 -9.37 -11.43 -8.09
C GLY A 16 -10.31 -10.34 -8.63
N ALA A 17 -11.32 -9.95 -7.85
CA ALA A 17 -12.28 -8.91 -8.24
C ALA A 17 -11.68 -7.48 -8.18
N ALA A 18 -10.79 -7.21 -7.22
CA ALA A 18 -10.07 -5.92 -7.17
C ALA A 18 -9.08 -5.75 -8.35
N LEU A 19 -8.57 -6.87 -8.88
CA LEU A 19 -7.55 -6.91 -9.94
C LEU A 19 -8.11 -6.84 -11.38
N THR A 20 -9.43 -6.86 -11.56
CA THR A 20 -10.07 -6.88 -12.90
C THR A 20 -10.30 -5.48 -13.51
N ARG A 21 -10.02 -4.40 -12.78
CA ARG A 21 -10.09 -3.02 -13.28
C ARG A 21 -8.72 -2.53 -13.76
N VAL A 22 -8.72 -1.77 -14.86
CA VAL A 22 -7.52 -1.13 -15.47
C VAL A 22 -6.83 -0.13 -14.50
N VAL A 23 -7.57 0.37 -13.51
CA VAL A 23 -7.06 1.19 -12.40
C VAL A 23 -7.69 0.67 -11.09
N PRO A 24 -6.90 0.23 -10.10
CA PRO A 24 -7.44 -0.23 -8.82
C PRO A 24 -8.16 0.90 -8.08
N ASP A 25 -9.38 0.64 -7.61
CA ASP A 25 -10.20 1.61 -6.88
C ASP A 25 -9.67 1.82 -5.46
N LYS A 26 -9.55 3.09 -5.01
CA LYS A 26 -9.10 3.46 -3.65
C LYS A 26 -9.88 2.70 -2.57
N ALA A 27 -11.20 2.56 -2.73
CA ALA A 27 -12.05 1.86 -1.77
C ALA A 27 -11.72 0.36 -1.66
N ALA A 28 -11.26 -0.26 -2.76
CA ALA A 28 -10.81 -1.64 -2.77
C ALA A 28 -9.36 -1.80 -2.26
N MET A 29 -8.53 -0.77 -2.42
CA MET A 29 -7.11 -0.84 -2.08
C MET A 29 -6.81 -0.59 -0.59
N LEU A 30 -7.56 0.28 0.08
CA LEU A 30 -7.31 0.61 1.49
C LEU A 30 -7.39 -0.60 2.43
N PRO A 31 -8.44 -1.46 2.38
CA PRO A 31 -8.51 -2.64 3.25
C PRO A 31 -7.36 -3.63 3.02
N LEU A 32 -6.89 -3.75 1.76
CA LEU A 32 -5.75 -4.60 1.42
C LEU A 32 -4.45 -4.04 1.98
N VAL A 33 -4.24 -2.72 1.90
CA VAL A 33 -3.08 -2.05 2.51
C VAL A 33 -3.06 -2.29 4.01
N GLU A 34 -4.19 -2.11 4.70
CA GLU A 34 -4.31 -2.35 6.15
C GLU A 34 -4.02 -3.81 6.51
N THR A 35 -4.59 -4.75 5.76
CA THR A 35 -4.36 -6.19 5.98
C THR A 35 -2.89 -6.56 5.83
N VAL A 36 -2.22 -6.06 4.79
CA VAL A 36 -0.80 -6.37 4.57
C VAL A 36 0.09 -5.73 5.64
N LEU A 37 -0.30 -4.56 6.15
CA LEU A 37 0.42 -3.90 7.24
C LEU A 37 0.26 -4.63 8.58
N SER A 38 -0.84 -5.36 8.78
CA SER A 38 -1.05 -6.18 9.99
C SER A 38 -0.33 -7.53 9.96
N TRP A 39 0.30 -7.92 8.84
CA TRP A 39 1.07 -9.15 8.78
C TRP A 39 2.27 -9.12 9.73
N ASP A 40 2.35 -10.09 10.63
CA ASP A 40 3.56 -10.37 11.40
C ASP A 40 4.48 -11.28 10.56
N LEU A 41 5.48 -10.69 9.91
CA LEU A 41 6.43 -11.41 9.05
C LEU A 41 7.57 -12.10 9.84
N ASN A 42 7.63 -11.83 11.15
CA ASN A 42 8.64 -12.38 12.06
C ASN A 42 8.10 -13.54 12.90
N ARG A 43 6.78 -13.65 13.05
CA ARG A 43 6.13 -14.73 13.81
C ARG A 43 4.90 -15.25 13.08
N GLY A 44 4.76 -16.57 13.00
CA GLY A 44 3.60 -17.24 12.41
C GLY A 44 3.84 -17.79 11.00
N SER A 45 2.76 -18.24 10.37
CA SER A 45 2.75 -18.69 8.97
C SER A 45 2.75 -17.48 8.04
N LEU A 46 3.71 -17.45 7.11
CA LEU A 46 3.73 -16.42 6.07
C LEU A 46 2.52 -16.59 5.14
N PRO A 47 2.03 -15.50 4.55
CA PRO A 47 1.04 -15.60 3.48
C PRO A 47 1.62 -16.37 2.30
N GLU A 48 0.77 -17.11 1.60
CA GLU A 48 1.15 -17.83 0.38
C GLU A 48 1.87 -16.90 -0.60
N VAL A 49 2.90 -17.43 -1.27
CA VAL A 49 3.72 -16.64 -2.20
C VAL A 49 2.87 -16.00 -3.31
N ASP A 50 1.90 -16.72 -3.86
CA ASP A 50 1.03 -16.23 -4.93
C ASP A 50 0.18 -15.05 -4.47
N VAL A 51 -0.40 -15.13 -3.27
CA VAL A 51 -1.18 -14.04 -2.66
C VAL A 51 -0.31 -12.80 -2.50
N SER A 52 0.91 -12.98 -2.00
CA SER A 52 1.86 -11.89 -1.83
C SER A 52 2.27 -11.27 -3.16
N LEU A 53 2.53 -12.07 -4.20
CA LEU A 53 2.91 -11.59 -5.53
C LEU A 53 1.77 -10.84 -6.21
N ASP A 54 0.52 -11.29 -6.06
CA ASP A 54 -0.64 -10.59 -6.61
C ASP A 54 -0.88 -9.25 -5.92
N LEU A 55 -0.69 -9.19 -4.60
CA LEU A 55 -0.71 -7.92 -3.86
C LEU A 55 0.43 -6.99 -4.26
N VAL A 56 1.63 -7.51 -4.54
CA VAL A 56 2.75 -6.72 -5.08
C VAL A 56 2.37 -6.09 -6.43
N LYS A 57 1.74 -6.83 -7.34
CA LYS A 57 1.25 -6.30 -8.63
C LYS A 57 0.20 -5.22 -8.41
N ALA A 58 -0.81 -5.49 -7.57
CA ALA A 58 -1.89 -4.54 -7.25
C ALA A 58 -1.34 -3.23 -6.68
N PHE A 59 -0.46 -3.33 -5.67
CA PHE A 59 0.14 -2.18 -5.00
C PHE A 59 1.09 -1.40 -5.90
N THR A 60 1.80 -2.08 -6.82
CA THR A 60 2.64 -1.39 -7.79
C THR A 60 1.79 -0.57 -8.75
N ALA A 61 0.72 -1.15 -9.29
CA ALA A 61 -0.19 -0.45 -10.20
C ALA A 61 -0.85 0.77 -9.51
N TYR A 62 -1.41 0.56 -8.32
CA TYR A 62 -2.04 1.64 -7.56
C TYR A 62 -1.04 2.71 -7.10
N GLY A 63 0.15 2.29 -6.65
CA GLY A 63 1.21 3.22 -6.24
C GLY A 63 1.65 4.16 -7.36
N ARG A 64 1.67 3.71 -8.62
CA ARG A 64 1.99 4.56 -9.78
C ARG A 64 0.93 5.62 -10.05
N VAL A 65 -0.34 5.31 -9.80
CA VAL A 65 -1.42 6.30 -9.88
C VAL A 65 -1.20 7.39 -8.85
N LEU A 66 -0.95 6.99 -7.59
CA LEU A 66 -0.71 7.92 -6.49
C LEU A 66 0.61 8.72 -6.65
N GLU A 67 1.64 8.13 -7.24
CA GLU A 67 2.88 8.83 -7.64
C GLU A 67 2.55 9.99 -8.60
N GLY A 68 1.73 9.74 -9.63
CA GLY A 68 1.30 10.77 -10.57
C GLY A 68 0.47 11.87 -9.90
N GLU A 69 -0.42 11.50 -8.99
CA GLU A 69 -1.21 12.46 -8.20
C GLU A 69 -0.33 13.33 -7.30
N LEU A 70 0.60 12.72 -6.55
CA LEU A 70 1.53 13.44 -5.68
C LEU A 70 2.44 14.36 -6.48
N ALA A 71 2.93 13.92 -7.65
CA ALA A 71 3.71 14.77 -8.55
C ALA A 71 2.90 15.97 -9.07
N ALA A 72 1.59 15.83 -9.28
CA ALA A 72 0.71 16.95 -9.61
C ALA A 72 0.54 17.92 -8.43
N VAL A 73 0.47 17.41 -7.19
CA VAL A 73 0.44 18.24 -5.97
C VAL A 73 1.74 19.02 -5.82
N CYS A 74 2.91 18.36 -5.93
CA CYS A 74 4.21 19.02 -5.82
C CYS A 74 4.39 20.15 -6.83
N ARG A 75 3.92 19.98 -8.08
CA ARG A 75 3.99 21.02 -9.12
C ARG A 75 3.17 22.27 -8.81
N ARG A 76 2.17 22.18 -7.93
CA ARG A 76 1.35 23.33 -7.51
C ARG A 76 1.94 24.07 -6.31
N LEU A 77 2.94 23.49 -5.64
CA LEU A 77 3.62 24.12 -4.51
C LEU A 77 4.73 25.08 -4.99
N PRO A 78 4.87 26.26 -4.36
CA PRO A 78 5.99 27.17 -4.65
C PRO A 78 7.34 26.48 -4.52
N ALA A 79 8.30 26.78 -5.39
CA ALA A 79 9.60 26.11 -5.47
C ALA A 79 10.38 26.11 -4.14
N ASP A 80 10.31 27.21 -3.39
CA ASP A 80 11.06 27.39 -2.15
C ASP A 80 10.24 27.05 -0.90
N SER A 81 9.13 26.32 -1.05
CA SER A 81 8.28 25.95 0.09
C SER A 81 8.80 24.72 0.80
N ASP A 82 9.01 24.82 2.11
CA ASP A 82 9.35 23.69 3.00
C ASP A 82 8.31 22.55 2.95
N LEU A 83 7.08 22.86 2.51
CA LEU A 83 6.02 21.87 2.32
C LEU A 83 6.32 20.86 1.19
N ARG A 84 7.34 21.11 0.35
CA ARG A 84 7.76 20.22 -0.74
C ARG A 84 8.67 19.08 -0.30
N CYS A 85 9.46 19.26 0.76
CA CYS A 85 10.49 18.30 1.17
C CYS A 85 9.93 16.88 1.41
N GLY A 86 8.82 16.77 2.16
CA GLY A 86 8.18 15.48 2.45
C GLY A 86 7.60 14.78 1.21
N PRO A 87 6.75 15.46 0.41
CA PRO A 87 6.24 14.95 -0.86
C PRO A 87 7.34 14.53 -1.86
N GLU A 88 8.41 15.31 -2.02
CA GLU A 88 9.50 15.00 -2.96
C GLU A 88 10.34 13.78 -2.51
N ALA A 89 10.60 13.65 -1.20
CA ALA A 89 11.22 12.46 -0.66
C ALA A 89 10.34 11.21 -0.91
N THR A 90 9.03 11.36 -0.78
CA THR A 90 8.06 10.27 -1.04
C THR A 90 8.04 9.89 -2.53
N LEU A 91 8.08 10.86 -3.45
CA LEU A 91 8.20 10.61 -4.89
C LEU A 91 9.51 9.91 -5.25
N SER A 92 10.62 10.31 -4.63
CA SER A 92 11.92 9.66 -4.85
C SER A 92 11.90 8.20 -4.42
N GLU A 93 11.26 7.91 -3.29
CA GLU A 93 11.10 6.52 -2.82
C GLU A 93 10.12 5.72 -3.70
N ALA A 94 9.08 6.38 -4.24
CA ALA A 94 8.16 5.77 -5.19
C ALA A 94 8.88 5.36 -6.48
N ALA A 95 9.65 6.27 -7.07
CA ALA A 95 10.46 6.00 -8.25
C ALA A 95 11.45 4.83 -8.03
N ARG A 96 11.99 4.69 -6.82
CA ARG A 96 12.89 3.59 -6.48
C ARG A 96 12.16 2.25 -6.30
N ARG A 97 11.02 2.25 -5.60
CA ARG A 97 10.34 1.01 -5.20
C ARG A 97 9.37 0.47 -6.26
N LEU A 98 8.61 1.33 -6.94
CA LEU A 98 7.57 0.93 -7.90
C LEU A 98 8.13 0.38 -9.23
N TYR A 99 9.41 0.61 -9.48
CA TYR A 99 10.10 0.20 -10.71
C TYR A 99 11.20 -0.85 -10.45
N MET A 100 11.38 -1.27 -9.20
CA MET A 100 12.30 -2.36 -8.86
C MET A 100 11.76 -3.70 -9.39
N PRO A 101 12.63 -4.62 -9.84
CA PRO A 101 12.22 -5.92 -10.37
C PRO A 101 11.33 -6.72 -9.40
N PRO A 102 10.55 -7.69 -9.92
CA PRO A 102 9.76 -8.59 -9.10
C PRO A 102 10.64 -9.27 -8.03
N PRO A 103 10.13 -9.47 -6.80
CA PRO A 103 10.85 -10.25 -5.80
C PRO A 103 10.99 -11.71 -6.27
N GLY A 104 12.04 -12.39 -5.81
CA GLY A 104 12.17 -13.83 -6.05
C GLY A 104 11.02 -14.64 -5.42
N CYS A 105 10.87 -15.89 -5.84
CA CYS A 105 9.73 -16.75 -5.49
C CYS A 105 9.69 -17.27 -4.03
N SER A 106 10.32 -16.58 -3.07
CA SER A 106 10.21 -16.94 -1.65
C SER A 106 9.03 -16.25 -1.00
N GLU A 107 8.29 -16.98 -0.17
CA GLU A 107 7.15 -16.45 0.60
C GLU A 107 7.55 -15.21 1.40
N ARG A 108 8.67 -15.29 2.13
CA ARG A 108 9.17 -14.18 2.95
C ARG A 108 9.52 -12.97 2.08
N GLY A 109 10.21 -13.18 0.96
CA GLY A 109 10.59 -12.09 0.05
C GLY A 109 9.38 -11.38 -0.54
N ALA A 110 8.39 -12.14 -1.02
CA ALA A 110 7.16 -11.61 -1.57
C ALA A 110 6.33 -10.87 -0.50
N ALA A 111 6.21 -11.42 0.71
CA ALA A 111 5.46 -10.80 1.80
C ALA A 111 6.08 -9.47 2.29
N HIS A 112 7.41 -9.44 2.48
CA HIS A 112 8.12 -8.19 2.81
C HIS A 112 7.98 -7.16 1.71
N ARG A 113 8.02 -7.59 0.44
CA ARG A 113 7.82 -6.69 -0.70
C ARG A 113 6.42 -6.08 -0.69
N ALA A 114 5.38 -6.88 -0.49
CA ALA A 114 4.01 -6.40 -0.37
C ALA A 114 3.87 -5.38 0.76
N GLN A 115 4.42 -5.68 1.95
CA GLN A 115 4.35 -4.78 3.11
C GLN A 115 5.13 -3.48 2.91
N ASN A 116 6.27 -3.54 2.23
CA ASN A 116 7.03 -2.36 1.85
C ASN A 116 6.28 -1.47 0.85
N LEU A 117 5.53 -2.05 -0.08
CA LEU A 117 4.68 -1.29 -1.00
C LEU A 117 3.43 -0.73 -0.30
N ALA A 118 2.83 -1.46 0.63
CA ALA A 118 1.71 -0.98 1.44
C ALA A 118 2.09 0.28 2.25
N ARG A 119 3.28 0.28 2.88
CA ARG A 119 3.82 1.47 3.59
C ARG A 119 4.01 2.67 2.65
N LEU A 120 4.52 2.41 1.44
CA LEU A 120 4.70 3.44 0.43
C LEU A 120 3.35 4.03 0.00
N ILE A 121 2.33 3.19 -0.25
CA ILE A 121 0.98 3.64 -0.59
C ILE A 121 0.40 4.53 0.52
N GLN A 122 0.55 4.17 1.79
CA GLN A 122 0.12 5.04 2.89
C GLN A 122 0.83 6.40 2.88
N ALA A 123 2.13 6.43 2.61
CA ALA A 123 2.89 7.68 2.52
C ALA A 123 2.40 8.54 1.34
N LEU A 124 2.16 7.93 0.18
CA LEU A 124 1.62 8.61 -1.01
C LEU A 124 0.21 9.17 -0.77
N LEU A 125 -0.67 8.40 -0.11
CA LEU A 125 -2.01 8.85 0.27
C LEU A 125 -1.99 10.03 1.25
N ARG A 126 -1.07 10.02 2.22
CA ARG A 126 -0.87 11.18 3.11
C ARG A 126 -0.37 12.39 2.34
N GLY A 127 0.61 12.21 1.46
CA GLY A 127 1.19 13.29 0.67
C GLY A 127 0.20 13.94 -0.30
N THR A 128 -0.78 13.20 -0.79
CA THR A 128 -1.85 13.72 -1.68
C THR A 128 -3.01 14.36 -0.91
N GLY A 129 -2.98 14.38 0.43
CA GLY A 129 -4.12 14.82 1.25
C GLY A 129 -5.33 13.86 1.20
N SER A 130 -5.13 12.65 0.66
CA SER A 130 -6.17 11.62 0.50
C SER A 130 -6.27 10.66 1.68
N ALA A 131 -5.39 10.76 2.68
CA ALA A 131 -5.53 10.02 3.92
C ALA A 131 -6.80 10.47 4.66
N ALA A 132 -7.62 9.52 5.09
CA ALA A 132 -8.74 9.83 5.97
C ALA A 132 -8.21 10.62 7.19
N PRO A 133 -8.94 11.65 7.67
CA PRO A 133 -8.52 12.36 8.87
C PRO A 133 -8.36 11.35 10.01
N ALA A 134 -7.30 11.50 10.78
CA ALA A 134 -7.18 10.78 12.05
C ALA A 134 -8.46 11.04 12.86
N PRO A 135 -9.00 10.05 13.60
CA PRO A 135 -10.12 10.29 14.49
C PRO A 135 -9.71 11.45 15.41
N ALA A 136 -10.52 12.51 15.41
CA ALA A 136 -10.33 13.63 16.30
C ALA A 136 -10.24 13.07 17.72
N ASP A 137 -9.12 13.36 18.38
CA ASP A 137 -8.95 13.07 19.79
C ASP A 137 -10.10 13.77 20.51
N GLU A 138 -11.12 13.01 20.91
CA GLU A 138 -12.22 13.50 21.73
C GLU A 138 -11.61 13.88 23.08
N GLY A 139 -11.20 15.15 23.17
CA GLY A 139 -10.86 15.81 24.41
C GLY A 139 -11.99 15.57 25.40
N THR A 140 -11.74 14.69 26.36
CA THR A 140 -12.62 14.54 27.51
C THR A 140 -12.17 15.53 28.56
N VAL A 141 -13.12 16.43 28.85
CA VAL A 141 -13.26 17.45 29.89
C VAL A 141 -12.49 17.17 31.18
#